data_AF-A0A368T2B9-F1
#
_entry.id   AF-A0A368T2B9-F1
#
_cell.length_a   1.000
_cell.length_b   1.000
_cell.length_c   1.000
_cell.angle_alpha   90.00
_cell.angle_beta   90.00
_cell.angle_gamma   90.00
#
_symmetry.space_group_name_H-M   'P 1'
#
loop_
_entity.id
_entity.type
_entity.pdbx_description
1 polymer ?
#
loop_
_entity_poly.entity_id
_entity_poly.type
_entity_poly.pdbx_seq_one_letter_code
_entity_poly.pdbx_strand_id
1 'polypeptide(L)' 'MSSEQCASCGRFAAVAGVESSHVTSEGLVRYLRCPCGRRWVDVARFHTLVGVGGTPWSAPE' A
#
# COMPACT_ATOMS: atom_id res chain seq x y z
N MET A 1 -5.36 4.33 10.40
CA MET A 1 -4.59 3.13 10.01
C MET A 1 -5.55 2.22 9.24
N SER A 2 -5.26 1.88 7.99
CA SER A 2 -6.17 1.05 7.19
C SER A 2 -6.17 -0.39 7.70
N SER A 3 -7.37 -0.99 7.78
CA SER A 3 -7.59 -2.38 8.20
C SER A 3 -7.40 -3.39 7.06
N GLU A 4 -6.89 -2.96 5.91
CA GLU A 4 -6.79 -3.78 4.72
C GLU A 4 -5.71 -4.88 4.86
N GLN A 5 -6.04 -6.06 4.37
CA GLN A 5 -5.17 -7.24 4.39
C GLN A 5 -4.56 -7.48 3.01
N CYS A 6 -3.32 -7.96 3.00
CA CYS A 6 -2.66 -8.44 1.79
C CYS A 6 -3.42 -9.65 1.24
N ALA A 7 -3.90 -9.58 -0.01
CA ALA A 7 -4.56 -10.74 -0.63
C ALA A 7 -3.63 -11.97 -0.77
N SER A 8 -2.31 -11.77 -0.82
CA SER A 8 -1.33 -12.85 -0.99
C SER A 8 -0.98 -13.57 0.32
N CYS A 9 -0.86 -12.85 1.45
CA CYS A 9 -0.39 -13.44 2.71
C CYS A 9 -1.27 -13.16 3.94
N GLY A 10 -2.41 -12.49 3.76
CA GLY A 10 -3.36 -12.16 4.81
C GLY A 10 -2.89 -11.12 5.84
N ARG A 11 -1.64 -10.65 5.77
CA ARG A 11 -1.10 -9.68 6.72
C ARG A 11 -1.73 -8.29 6.53
N PHE A 12 -1.97 -7.60 7.64
CA PHE A 12 -2.48 -6.23 7.63
C PHE A 12 -1.49 -5.23 7.02
N ALA A 13 -2.00 -4.20 6.36
CA ALA A 13 -1.17 -3.13 5.80
C ALA A 13 -0.30 -2.42 6.85
N ALA A 14 -0.72 -2.40 8.12
CA ALA A 14 0.02 -1.81 9.22
C ALA A 14 1.39 -2.46 9.49
N VAL A 15 1.61 -3.71 9.05
CA VAL A 15 2.92 -4.39 9.21
C VAL A 15 3.88 -4.15 8.03
N ALA A 16 3.47 -3.34 7.06
CA ALA A 16 4.30 -3.05 5.90
C ALA A 16 5.34 -1.99 6.20
N GLY A 17 6.54 -2.21 5.67
CA GLY A 17 7.61 -1.23 5.73
C GLY A 17 7.44 -0.18 4.65
N VAL A 18 7.71 1.08 4.98
CA VAL A 18 7.84 2.16 3.99
C VAL A 18 9.22 2.04 3.34
N GLU A 19 9.28 1.78 2.04
CA GLU A 19 10.54 1.76 1.28
C GLU A 19 10.95 3.18 0.87
N SER A 20 9.99 4.01 0.47
CA SER A 20 10.22 5.42 0.13
C SER A 20 8.94 6.25 0.25
N SER A 21 9.10 7.57 0.29
CA SER A 21 7.97 8.50 0.33
C SER A 21 8.27 9.79 -0.44
N HIS A 22 7.29 10.30 -1.15
CA HIS A 22 7.40 11.50 -1.99
C HIS A 22 6.21 12.42 -1.74
N VAL A 23 6.49 13.72 -1.61
CA VAL A 23 5.45 14.75 -1.58
C VAL A 23 5.16 15.16 -3.01
N THR A 24 3.89 15.11 -3.40
CA THR A 24 3.39 15.48 -4.73
C THR A 24 2.29 16.53 -4.60
N SER A 25 1.83 17.09 -5.72
CA SER A 25 0.62 17.94 -5.74
C SER A 25 -0.64 17.21 -5.26
N GLU A 26 -0.64 15.89 -5.29
CA GLU A 26 -1.72 15.04 -4.79
C GLU A 26 -1.54 14.67 -3.31
N GLY A 27 -0.51 15.19 -2.64
CA GLY A 27 -0.19 14.90 -1.25
C GLY A 27 0.95 13.90 -1.11
N LEU A 28 1.03 13.27 0.06
CA LEU A 28 2.09 12.33 0.40
C LEU A 28 1.80 10.95 -0.21
N VAL A 29 2.73 10.49 -1.03
CA VAL A 29 2.75 9.17 -1.65
C VAL A 29 3.81 8.33 -0.93
N ARG A 30 3.45 7.15 -0.43
CA ARG A 30 4.38 6.21 0.21
C ARG A 30 4.41 4.89 -0.54
N TYR A 31 5.60 4.41 -0.85
CA TYR A 31 5.80 3.08 -1.40
C TYR A 31 6.04 2.12 -0.24
N LEU A 32 5.19 1.09 -0.17
CA LEU A 32 5.11 0.16 0.95
C LEU A 32 5.43 -1.25 0.45
N ARG A 33 6.07 -2.03 1.32
CA ARG A 33 6.40 -3.43 1.07
C ARG A 33 5.96 -4.33 2.21
N CYS A 34 5.27 -5.41 1.84
CA CYS A 34 4.79 -6.42 2.78
C CYS A 34 5.96 -7.31 3.13
N PRO A 35 5.98 -7.88 4.34
CA PRO A 35 6.88 -8.98 4.66
C PRO A 35 6.83 -10.16 3.67
N CYS A 36 5.73 -10.38 2.93
CA CYS A 36 5.68 -11.42 1.89
C CYS A 36 6.37 -11.04 0.56
N GLY A 37 6.78 -9.78 0.40
CA GLY A 37 7.47 -9.29 -0.80
C GLY A 37 6.62 -8.47 -1.77
N ARG A 38 5.28 -8.48 -1.67
CA ARG A 38 4.41 -7.62 -2.47
C ARG A 38 4.66 -6.13 -2.19
N ARG A 39 4.42 -5.30 -3.20
CA ARG A 39 4.59 -3.83 -3.17
C ARG A 39 3.28 -3.12 -3.48
N TRP A 40 3.10 -1.94 -2.91
CA TRP A 40 1.94 -1.09 -3.13
C TRP A 40 2.25 0.36 -2.77
N VAL A 41 1.29 1.22 -3.04
CA VAL A 41 1.37 2.66 -2.85
C VAL A 41 0.23 3.12 -1.93
N ASP A 42 0.58 3.85 -0.88
CA ASP A 42 -0.36 4.64 -0.07
C ASP A 42 -0.37 6.07 -0.60
N VAL A 43 -1.55 6.54 -1.04
CA VAL A 43 -1.75 7.94 -1.41
C VAL A 43 -2.58 8.59 -0.32
N ALA A 44 -1.92 9.33 0.56
CA ALA A 44 -2.51 9.81 1.82
C ALA A 44 -3.78 10.66 1.61
N ARG A 45 -3.86 11.41 0.49
CA ARG A 45 -5.03 12.23 0.14
C ARG A 45 -6.30 11.41 -0.10
N PHE A 46 -6.17 10.21 -0.65
CA PHE A 46 -7.31 9.35 -0.99
C PHE A 46 -7.62 8.31 0.08
N HIS A 47 -6.83 8.26 1.16
CA HIS A 47 -6.94 7.21 2.19
C HIS A 47 -7.03 5.78 1.61
N THR A 48 -6.34 5.55 0.48
CA THR A 48 -6.47 4.33 -0.32
C THR A 48 -5.11 3.68 -0.51
N LEU A 49 -5.07 2.35 -0.39
CA LEU A 49 -3.90 1.54 -0.74
C LEU A 49 -4.11 0.89 -2.11
N VAL A 50 -3.21 1.19 -3.04
CA VAL A 50 -3.24 0.65 -4.41
C VAL A 50 -2.01 -0.22 -4.64
N GLY A 51 -2.25 -1.47 -5.03
CA GLY A 51 -1.25 -2.39 -5.55
C GLY A 51 -0.63 -1.93 -6.87
N VAL A 52 0.37 -2.69 -7.33
CA VAL A 52 1.02 -2.44 -8.62
C VAL A 52 -0.01 -2.57 -9.75
N GLY A 53 -0.07 -1.58 -10.64
CA GLY A 53 -1.05 -1.54 -11.74
C GLY A 53 -2.40 -0.93 -11.38
N GLY A 54 -2.54 -0.33 -10.19
CA GLY A 54 -3.76 0.38 -9.79
C GLY A 54 -4.88 -0.52 -9.24
N THR A 55 -4.59 -1.78 -8.99
CA THR A 55 -5.52 -2.71 -8.31
C THR A 55 -5.59 -2.41 -6.82
N PRO A 56 -6.70 -2.68 -6.13
CA PRO A 56 -6.76 -2.54 -4.67
C PRO A 56 -5.73 -3.47 -3.98
N TRP A 57 -5.14 -3.01 -2.88
CA TRP A 57 -4.19 -3.82 -2.08
C TRP A 57 -4.76 -5.18 -1.63
N SER A 58 -6.06 -5.19 -1.34
CA SER A 58 -6.84 -6.35 -0.91
C SER A 58 -7.34 -7.23 -2.06
N ALA A 59 -7.07 -6.87 -3.31
CA ALA A 59 -7.45 -7.67 -4.47
C ALA A 59 -6.41 -8.77 -4.79
N PRO A 60 -6.85 -9.95 -5.26
CA PRO A 60 -5.95 -10.91 -5.90
C PRO A 60 -5.30 -10.27 -7.15
N GLU A 61 -4.08 -10.72 -7.48
CA GLU A 61 -3.40 -10.32 -8.74
C GLU A 61 -3.96 -11.11 -9.92
#